data_AF-A0A2D6MH76-F1
#
_entry.id   AF-A0A2D6MH76-F1
#
_cell.length_a   1.000
_cell.length_b   1.000
_cell.length_c   1.000
_cell.angle_alpha   90.00
_cell.angle_beta   90.00
_cell.angle_gamma   90.00
#
_symmetry.space_group_name_H-M   'P 1'
#
loop_
_entity.id
_entity.type
_entity.pdbx_description
1 polymer ?
#
loop_
_entity_poly.entity_id
_entity_poly.type
_entity_poly.pdbx_seq_one_letter_code
_entity_poly.pdbx_strand_id
1 'polypeptide(L)'
;MATATLQQTCTNQAAGASRIVATITAAANISDKLFVFRVADVADNDTYDRVATPFDVDTWPEARDANQAFYRLATVTFDFDNVTAAIKGKAALVTRITQAVKEYADAQDTFVEVLTSEIDSDD
;
A
#
# COMPACT_ATOMS: atom_id res chain seq x y z
N MET A 1 -11.70 -8.85 -11.04
CA MET A 1 -10.27 -8.49 -11.07
C MET A 1 -10.07 -7.19 -10.30
N ALA A 2 -9.13 -7.18 -9.35
CA ALA A 2 -8.75 -5.98 -8.63
C ALA A 2 -7.93 -5.03 -9.53
N THR A 3 -8.15 -3.72 -9.40
CA THR A 3 -7.39 -2.70 -10.14
C THR A 3 -7.13 -1.47 -9.27
N ALA A 4 -6.02 -0.77 -9.53
CA ALA A 4 -5.70 0.51 -8.90
C ALA A 4 -4.96 1.43 -9.89
N THR A 5 -5.28 2.73 -9.84
CA THR A 5 -4.59 3.77 -10.60
C THR A 5 -3.66 4.53 -9.69
N LEU A 6 -2.35 4.40 -9.94
CA LEU A 6 -1.31 5.14 -9.24
C LEU A 6 -0.93 6.40 -10.03
N GLN A 7 -1.10 7.57 -9.41
CA GLN A 7 -0.53 8.83 -9.89
C GLN A 7 0.75 9.15 -9.12
N GLN A 8 1.82 9.52 -9.83
CA GLN A 8 3.08 9.96 -9.22
C GLN A 8 3.49 11.33 -9.75
N THR A 9 3.58 12.32 -8.86
CA THR A 9 4.14 13.63 -9.16
C THR A 9 5.59 13.66 -8.68
N CYS A 10 6.53 13.83 -9.62
CA CYS A 10 7.96 13.89 -9.34
C CYS A 10 8.45 15.33 -9.45
N THR A 11 9.21 15.81 -8.47
CA THR A 11 9.69 17.20 -8.43
C THR A 11 11.17 17.23 -8.05
N ASN A 12 11.99 17.91 -8.85
CA ASN A 12 13.36 18.22 -8.47
C ASN A 12 13.35 19.35 -7.43
N GLN A 13 14.11 19.16 -6.35
CA GLN A 13 14.27 20.14 -5.29
C GLN A 13 15.64 20.85 -5.39
N ALA A 14 15.86 21.81 -4.49
CA ALA A 14 17.16 22.47 -4.37
C ALA A 14 18.28 21.46 -4.06
N ALA A 15 19.52 21.83 -4.39
CA ALA A 15 20.71 21.02 -4.14
C ALA A 15 20.71 19.60 -4.76
N GLY A 16 19.86 19.36 -5.77
CA GLY A 16 19.79 18.07 -6.48
C GLY A 16 18.92 17.01 -5.80
N ALA A 17 18.27 17.34 -4.68
CA ALA A 17 17.28 16.49 -4.04
C ALA A 17 16.04 16.30 -4.93
N SER A 18 15.20 15.32 -4.62
CA SER A 18 14.03 14.97 -5.41
C SER A 18 12.90 14.47 -4.52
N ARG A 19 11.67 14.86 -4.85
CA ARG A 19 10.46 14.43 -4.16
C ARG A 19 9.54 13.66 -5.09
N ILE A 20 8.92 12.63 -4.55
CA ILE A 20 7.83 11.90 -5.20
C ILE A 20 6.60 11.96 -4.29
N VAL A 21 5.50 12.49 -4.81
CA VAL A 21 4.18 12.35 -4.20
C VAL A 21 3.42 11.29 -4.99
N ALA A 22 3.04 10.21 -4.33
CA ALA A 22 2.34 9.08 -4.92
C ALA A 22 0.94 8.97 -4.33
N THR A 23 -0.08 8.88 -5.17
CA THR A 23 -1.48 8.80 -4.77
C THR A 23 -2.21 7.71 -5.55
N ILE A 24 -2.99 6.86 -4.86
CA ILE A 24 -3.98 6.00 -5.51
C ILE A 24 -5.22 6.85 -5.78
N THR A 25 -5.54 7.07 -7.05
CA THR A 25 -6.62 7.99 -7.48
C THR A 25 -7.92 7.27 -7.84
N ALA A 26 -7.83 5.97 -8.13
CA ALA A 26 -8.98 5.10 -8.36
C ALA A 26 -8.61 3.67 -7.97
N ALA A 27 -9.58 2.93 -7.46
CA ALA A 27 -9.44 1.53 -7.09
C ALA A 27 -10.76 0.80 -7.34
N ALA A 28 -10.70 -0.45 -7.79
CA ALA A 28 -11.87 -1.33 -7.93
C ALA A 28 -11.56 -2.70 -7.34
N ASN A 29 -12.46 -3.20 -6.49
CA ASN A 29 -12.28 -4.45 -5.73
C ASN A 29 -10.96 -4.46 -4.93
N ILE A 30 -10.56 -3.31 -4.38
CA ILE A 30 -9.42 -3.12 -3.48
C ILE A 30 -9.61 -1.75 -2.79
N SER A 31 -9.02 -1.54 -1.62
CA SER A 31 -9.01 -0.21 -0.98
C SER A 31 -8.18 0.79 -1.80
N ASP A 32 -8.58 2.06 -1.80
CA ASP A 32 -7.76 3.16 -2.32
C ASP A 32 -6.72 3.64 -1.30
N LYS A 33 -6.82 3.23 -0.03
CA LYS A 33 -5.85 3.55 1.04
C LYS A 33 -4.82 2.43 1.17
N LEU A 34 -3.87 2.41 0.22
CA LEU A 34 -2.86 1.34 0.12
C LEU A 34 -1.50 1.68 0.74
N PHE A 35 -1.30 2.86 1.31
CA PHE A 35 -0.03 3.18 1.96
C PHE A 35 -0.18 3.08 3.47
N VAL A 36 0.54 2.13 4.07
CA VAL A 36 0.56 1.91 5.52
C VAL A 36 1.61 2.82 6.13
N PHE A 37 1.21 3.56 7.16
CA PHE A 37 2.06 4.42 7.96
C PHE A 37 2.16 3.89 9.38
N ARG A 38 3.35 3.97 9.96
CA ARG A 38 3.60 3.71 11.37
C ARG A 38 3.32 4.97 12.16
N VAL A 39 2.49 4.85 13.19
CA VAL A 39 2.17 5.95 14.10
C VAL A 39 3.38 6.20 15.00
N ALA A 40 3.83 7.45 15.05
CA ALA A 40 4.81 7.93 16.01
C ALA A 40 4.13 8.69 17.16
N ASP A 41 4.89 8.99 18.21
CA ASP A 41 4.41 9.81 19.35
C ASP A 41 3.93 11.20 18.90
N VAL A 42 4.54 11.72 17.82
CA VAL A 42 4.21 13.01 17.21
C VAL A 42 3.73 12.77 15.78
N ALA A 43 2.57 13.32 15.42
CA ALA A 43 1.93 13.09 14.12
C ALA A 43 2.80 13.42 12.91
N ASP A 44 3.59 14.49 13.00
CA ASP A 44 4.48 14.91 11.91
C ASP A 44 5.67 13.95 11.68
N ASN A 45 5.87 12.97 12.57
CA ASN A 45 6.93 11.97 12.48
C ASN A 45 6.43 10.60 12.04
N ASP A 46 5.15 10.45 11.69
CA ASP A 46 4.64 9.20 11.15
C ASP A 46 5.40 8.84 9.86
N THR A 47 5.83 7.58 9.75
CA THR A 47 6.64 7.13 8.61
C THR A 47 5.90 6.13 7.77
N TYR A 48 6.05 6.25 6.45
CA TYR A 48 5.62 5.20 5.55
C TYR A 48 6.37 3.90 5.87
N ASP A 49 5.63 2.80 5.99
CA ASP A 49 6.18 1.48 6.29
C ASP A 49 6.12 0.58 5.05
N ARG A 50 4.93 0.41 4.45
CA ARG A 50 4.70 -0.54 3.34
C ARG A 50 3.44 -0.25 2.53
N VAL A 51 3.31 -0.95 1.41
CA VAL A 51 2.04 -1.06 0.67
C VAL A 51 1.15 -2.07 1.41
N ALA A 52 -0.11 -1.72 1.59
CA ALA A 52 -1.08 -2.50 2.34
C ALA A 52 -1.38 -3.84 1.65
N THR A 53 -1.25 -4.91 2.42
CA THR A 53 -1.76 -6.24 2.08
C THR A 53 -3.27 -6.32 2.34
N PRO A 54 -3.97 -7.38 1.87
CA PRO A 54 -5.38 -7.63 2.24
C PRO A 54 -5.61 -7.61 3.75
N PHE A 55 -4.71 -8.20 4.53
CA PHE A 55 -4.77 -8.19 5.98
C PHE A 55 -4.64 -6.79 6.58
N ASP A 56 -3.73 -5.96 6.05
CA ASP A 56 -3.57 -4.58 6.52
C ASP A 56 -4.85 -3.75 6.29
N VAL A 57 -5.58 -4.02 5.20
CA VAL A 57 -6.84 -3.31 4.91
C VAL A 57 -7.95 -3.69 5.89
N ASP A 58 -8.04 -4.94 6.28
CA ASP A 58 -9.00 -5.42 7.29
C ASP A 58 -8.61 -4.99 8.71
N THR A 59 -7.31 -4.88 9.00
CA THR A 59 -6.79 -4.66 10.35
C THR A 59 -6.65 -3.18 10.71
N TRP A 60 -6.10 -2.37 9.80
CA TRP A 60 -5.66 -1.01 10.13
C TRP A 60 -6.65 0.05 9.66
N PRO A 61 -6.93 1.06 10.50
CA PRO A 61 -7.85 2.13 10.15
C PRO A 61 -7.29 3.06 9.08
N GLU A 62 -8.17 3.82 8.45
CA GLU A 62 -7.81 4.82 7.44
C GLU A 62 -7.53 6.21 8.04
N ALA A 63 -8.00 6.44 9.27
CA ALA A 63 -7.69 7.64 10.04
C ALA A 63 -6.54 7.35 11.00
N ARG A 64 -5.67 8.35 11.19
CA ARG A 64 -4.63 8.30 12.21
C ARG A 64 -5.27 8.23 13.59
N ASP A 65 -4.89 7.22 14.37
CA ASP A 65 -5.22 7.08 15.79
C ASP A 65 -3.92 6.88 16.57
N ALA A 66 -3.69 7.74 17.57
CA ALA A 66 -2.49 7.68 18.40
C ALA A 66 -2.39 6.40 19.25
N ASN A 67 -3.50 5.66 19.43
CA ASN A 67 -3.53 4.40 20.15
C ASN A 67 -3.29 3.17 19.24
N GLN A 68 -3.17 3.38 17.93
CA GLN A 68 -2.90 2.33 16.96
C GLN A 68 -1.43 2.35 16.55
N ALA A 69 -0.88 1.19 16.21
CA ALA A 69 0.49 1.10 15.70
C ALA A 69 0.61 1.57 14.25
N PHE A 70 -0.45 1.39 13.46
CA PHE A 70 -0.48 1.71 12.05
C PHE A 70 -1.83 2.29 11.62
N TYR A 71 -1.80 3.02 10.50
CA TYR A 71 -2.99 3.48 9.79
C TYR A 71 -2.67 3.53 8.28
N ARG A 72 -3.70 3.76 7.45
CA ARG A 72 -3.58 3.70 5.98
C ARG A 72 -4.04 4.97 5.31
N LEU A 73 -3.31 5.40 4.27
CA LEU A 73 -3.67 6.56 3.46
C LEU A 73 -3.62 6.24 1.95
N ALA A 74 -4.29 7.08 1.15
CA ALA A 74 -4.23 7.02 -0.32
C ALA A 74 -2.97 7.67 -0.89
N THR A 75 -2.28 8.50 -0.09
CA THR A 75 -1.14 9.30 -0.54
C THR A 75 0.07 9.07 0.34
N VAL A 76 1.25 9.04 -0.26
CA VAL A 76 2.54 9.02 0.40
C VAL A 76 3.51 9.98 -0.28
N THR A 77 4.38 10.60 0.51
CA THR A 77 5.47 11.45 0.01
C THR A 77 6.81 10.79 0.35
N PHE A 78 7.69 10.74 -0.64
CA PHE A 78 9.07 10.30 -0.49
C PHE A 78 10.01 11.44 -0.86
N ASP A 79 10.97 11.72 0.01
CA ASP A 79 12.07 12.62 -0.24
C ASP A 79 13.35 11.81 -0.47
N PHE A 80 14.14 12.21 -1.46
CA PHE A 80 15.39 11.56 -1.86
C PHE A 80 16.49 12.59 -2.00
N ASP A 81 17.70 12.23 -1.56
CA ASP A 81 18.87 13.11 -1.64
C ASP A 81 19.34 13.37 -3.07
N ASN A 82 18.96 12.52 -4.03
CA ASN A 82 19.31 12.67 -5.43
C ASN A 82 18.29 12.04 -6.38
N VAL A 83 18.33 12.48 -7.64
CA VAL A 83 17.42 12.02 -8.70
C VAL A 83 17.54 10.53 -9.02
N THR A 84 18.74 9.94 -8.92
CA THR A 84 18.95 8.51 -9.21
C THR A 84 18.24 7.63 -8.18
N ALA A 85 18.30 8.00 -6.90
CA ALA A 85 17.56 7.34 -5.83
C ALA A 85 16.05 7.49 -6.03
N ALA A 86 15.58 8.68 -6.41
CA ALA A 86 14.17 8.91 -6.71
C ALA A 86 13.66 8.04 -7.86
N ILE A 87 14.42 7.89 -8.95
CA ILE A 87 14.06 7.01 -10.08
C ILE A 87 13.91 5.55 -9.62
N LYS A 88 14.83 5.06 -8.79
CA LYS A 88 14.74 3.69 -8.23
C LYS A 88 13.54 3.54 -7.31
N GLY A 89 13.30 4.51 -6.43
CA GLY A 89 12.15 4.53 -5.53
C GLY A 89 10.82 4.53 -6.28
N LYS A 90 10.72 5.33 -7.35
CA LYS A 90 9.56 5.38 -8.24
C LYS A 90 9.21 3.99 -8.80
N ALA A 91 10.20 3.32 -9.38
CA ALA A 91 10.02 2.00 -9.98
C ALA A 91 9.65 0.94 -8.94
N ALA A 92 10.34 0.94 -7.79
CA ALA A 92 10.06 0.01 -6.69
C ALA A 92 8.62 0.16 -6.18
N LEU A 93 8.11 1.38 -6.07
CA LEU A 93 6.73 1.63 -5.63
C LEU A 93 5.71 1.07 -6.62
N VAL A 94 5.91 1.29 -7.91
CA VAL A 94 5.04 0.73 -8.97
C VAL A 94 5.01 -0.80 -8.86
N THR A 95 6.18 -1.45 -8.79
CA THR A 95 6.26 -2.91 -8.64
C THR A 95 5.52 -3.40 -7.40
N ARG A 96 5.67 -2.73 -6.26
CA ARG A 96 4.98 -3.11 -5.01
C ARG A 96 3.46 -2.97 -5.09
N ILE A 97 2.95 -1.90 -5.71
CA ILE A 97 1.51 -1.71 -5.89
C ILE A 97 0.96 -2.74 -6.88
N THR A 98 1.65 -3.01 -7.99
CA THR A 98 1.25 -4.06 -8.94
C THR A 98 1.17 -5.42 -8.26
N GLN A 99 2.16 -5.76 -7.43
CA GLN A 99 2.17 -6.99 -6.66
C GLN A 99 1.00 -7.04 -5.66
N ALA A 100 0.74 -5.95 -4.93
CA ALA A 100 -0.40 -5.87 -4.03
C ALA A 100 -1.72 -6.08 -4.78
N VAL A 101 -1.96 -5.37 -5.88
CA VAL A 101 -3.18 -5.55 -6.70
C VAL A 101 -3.36 -7.01 -7.14
N LYS A 102 -2.27 -7.70 -7.51
CA LYS A 102 -2.31 -9.12 -7.83
C LYS A 102 -2.71 -9.98 -6.62
N GLU A 103 -2.10 -9.76 -5.46
CA GLU A 103 -2.45 -10.46 -4.22
C GLU A 103 -3.92 -10.27 -3.83
N TYR A 104 -4.49 -9.09 -4.06
CA TYR A 104 -5.93 -8.86 -3.87
C TYR A 104 -6.81 -9.64 -4.85
N ALA A 105 -6.39 -9.72 -6.11
CA ALA A 105 -7.11 -10.52 -7.10
C ALA A 105 -7.06 -12.02 -6.73
N ASP A 106 -5.88 -12.54 -6.40
CA ASP A 106 -5.67 -13.93 -6.02
C ASP A 106 -6.47 -14.28 -4.73
N ALA A 107 -6.48 -13.38 -3.74
CA ALA A 107 -7.25 -13.57 -2.50
C ALA A 107 -8.77 -13.60 -2.72
N GLN A 108 -9.27 -12.76 -3.64
CA GLN A 108 -10.70 -12.79 -4.02
C GLN A 108 -11.08 -14.05 -4.75
N ASP A 109 -10.27 -14.49 -5.71
CA ASP A 109 -10.54 -15.68 -6.50
C ASP A 109 -10.55 -16.94 -5.60
N THR A 110 -9.63 -17.03 -4.63
CA THR A 110 -9.55 -18.17 -3.68
C THR A 110 -10.77 -18.26 -2.75
N PHE A 111 -11.39 -17.13 -2.37
CA PHE A 111 -12.54 -17.12 -1.46
C PHE A 111 -13.89 -17.43 -2.13
N VAL A 112 -13.97 -17.38 -3.46
CA VAL A 112 -15.21 -17.61 -4.23
C VAL A 112 -15.31 -19.08 -4.70
N GLU A 113 -14.40 -19.95 -4.28
CA GLU A 113 -14.43 -21.37 -4.61
C GLU A 113 -15.27 -22.19 -3.62
N VAL A 114 -16.17 -23.03 -4.13
CA VAL A 114 -16.84 -24.06 -3.33
C VAL A 114 -15.88 -25.24 -3.19
N LEU A 115 -15.26 -25.37 -2.01
CA LEU A 115 -14.45 -26.53 -1.66
C LEU A 115 -15.35 -27.65 -1.12
N THR A 116 -15.56 -28.69 -1.92
CA THR A 116 -16.15 -29.94 -1.43
C THR A 116 -15.02 -30.84 -0.93
N SER A 117 -14.94 -31.07 0.37
CA SER A 117 -14.03 -32.04 0.96
C SER A 117 -14.83 -33.22 1.48
N GLU A 118 -14.48 -34.43 1.05
CA GLU A 118 -14.95 -35.66 1.70
C GLU A 118 -14.18 -35.79 3.02
N ILE A 119 -14.90 -35.63 4.13
CA ILE A 119 -14.36 -35.85 5.47
C ILE A 119 -14.73 -37.28 5.86
N ASP A 120 -13.78 -38.19 5.76
CA ASP A 120 -13.90 -39.50 6.40
C ASP A 120 -13.50 -39.38 7.86
N SER A 121 -14.38 -39.79 8.76
CA SER A 121 -14.00 -40.09 10.13
C SER A 121 -13.43 -41.49 10.14
N ASP A 122 -12.11 -41.63 9.93
CA ASP A 122 -11.46 -42.88 10.30
C ASP A 122 -11.63 -43.08 11.81
N ASP A 123 -12.28 -44.20 12.17
CA ASP A 123 -12.50 -44.75 13.51
C ASP A 123 -11.17 -44.94 14.29
#